data_AF-V4VLZ7-F1
#
_entry.id   AF-V4VLZ7-F1
#
_cell.length_a   1.000
_cell.length_b   1.000
_cell.length_c   1.000
_cell.angle_alpha   90.00
_cell.angle_beta   90.00
_cell.angle_gamma   90.00
#
_symmetry.space_group_name_H-M   'P 1'
#
loop_
_entity.id
_entity.type
_entity.pdbx_description
1 polymer ?
#
loop_
_entity_poly.entity_id
_entity_poly.type
_entity_poly.pdbx_seq_one_letter_code
_entity_poly.pdbx_strand_id
1 'polypeptide(L)' 'MCPTELRYARGCNLPCSVLKNGQLCCSIDSTASSCRLTSYSKIFDDLCSDAYSYPFDDATELIHLP' A
#
# COMPACT_ATOMS: atom_id res chain seq x y z
N MET A 1 -0.06 -9.90 9.37
CA MET A 1 0.28 -11.23 8.78
C MET A 1 0.74 -11.02 7.35
N CYS A 2 1.91 -11.52 6.94
CA CYS A 2 2.42 -11.34 5.57
C CYS A 2 1.87 -12.41 4.60
N PRO A 3 1.21 -12.03 3.49
CA PRO A 3 0.77 -12.96 2.45
C PRO A 3 1.91 -13.81 1.92
N THR A 4 1.65 -15.08 1.60
CA THR A 4 2.67 -16.02 1.13
C THR A 4 3.44 -15.48 -0.07
N GLU A 5 2.74 -14.84 -1.01
CA GLU A 5 3.30 -14.24 -2.23
C GLU A 5 4.30 -13.11 -1.93
N LEU A 6 4.21 -12.47 -0.77
CA LEU A 6 5.02 -11.31 -0.38
C LEU A 6 6.11 -11.64 0.65
N ARG A 7 6.19 -12.88 1.12
CA ARG A 7 7.16 -13.27 2.13
C ARG A 7 8.59 -13.18 1.60
N TYR A 8 9.46 -12.61 2.43
CA TYR A 8 10.90 -12.56 2.22
C TYR A 8 11.63 -13.07 3.46
N ALA A 9 12.92 -13.42 3.31
CA ALA A 9 13.69 -14.13 4.33
C ALA A 9 13.66 -13.47 5.72
N ARG A 10 13.51 -12.15 5.80
CA ARG A 10 13.39 -11.39 7.07
C ARG A 10 12.30 -10.32 7.05
N GLY A 11 11.29 -10.44 6.21
CA GLY A 11 10.27 -9.40 6.09
C GLY A 11 9.15 -9.70 5.10
N CYS A 12 8.36 -8.68 4.81
CA CYS A 12 7.31 -8.71 3.80
C CYS A 12 7.65 -7.69 2.72
N ASN A 13 7.70 -8.11 1.46
CA ASN A 13 7.92 -7.22 0.35
C ASN A 13 6.66 -6.41 0.03
N LEU A 14 6.87 -5.21 -0.51
CA LEU A 14 5.77 -4.43 -1.05
C LEU A 14 5.18 -5.14 -2.28
N PRO A 15 3.85 -5.10 -2.47
CA PRO A 15 3.17 -5.78 -3.57
C PRO A 15 3.69 -5.37 -4.95
N CYS A 16 3.99 -4.08 -5.13
CA CYS A 16 4.56 -3.58 -6.38
C CYS A 16 5.88 -4.27 -6.74
N SER A 17 6.77 -4.45 -5.76
CA SER A 17 8.11 -5.01 -5.98
C SER A 17 8.07 -6.47 -6.46
N VAL A 18 7.06 -7.22 -6.03
CA VAL A 18 6.91 -8.65 -6.38
C VAL A 18 6.01 -8.84 -7.60
N LEU A 19 4.80 -8.24 -7.59
CA LEU A 19 3.75 -8.53 -8.55
C LEU A 19 3.78 -7.63 -9.78
N LYS A 20 4.47 -6.48 -9.70
CA LYS A 20 4.67 -5.53 -10.81
C LYS A 20 3.37 -5.15 -11.56
N ASN A 21 2.24 -5.13 -10.85
CA ASN A 21 0.95 -4.76 -11.39
C ASN A 21 0.79 -3.23 -11.34
N GLY A 22 0.28 -2.61 -12.41
CA GLY A 22 -0.01 -1.17 -12.46
C GLY A 22 -0.91 -0.68 -11.32
N GLN A 23 -1.90 -1.47 -10.90
CA GLN A 23 -2.76 -1.14 -9.74
C GLN A 23 -2.03 -1.18 -8.39
N LEU A 24 -0.90 -1.88 -8.30
CA LEU A 24 -0.11 -1.99 -7.07
C LEU A 24 1.09 -1.04 -7.06
N CYS A 25 1.59 -0.69 -8.24
CA CYS A 25 2.77 0.14 -8.43
C CYS A 25 2.48 1.62 -8.59
N CYS A 26 1.26 2.00 -8.98
CA CYS A 26 0.85 3.37 -9.22
C CYS A 26 1.91 4.19 -9.99
N SER A 27 1.92 4.03 -11.32
CA SER A 27 2.76 4.85 -12.20
C SER A 27 2.49 6.35 -12.01
N ILE A 28 3.40 7.20 -12.50
CA ILE A 28 3.35 8.67 -12.38
C ILE A 28 2.01 9.27 -12.86
N ASP A 29 1.38 8.63 -13.85
CA ASP A 29 0.10 9.08 -14.43
C ASP A 29 -1.13 8.51 -13.71
N SER A 30 -0.93 7.85 -12.58
CA SER A 30 -2.02 7.22 -11.83
C SER A 30 -2.88 8.27 -11.15
N THR A 31 -4.18 8.03 -11.16
CA THR A 31 -5.18 8.76 -10.40
C THR A 31 -5.76 7.83 -9.34
N ALA A 32 -6.45 8.38 -8.33
CA ALA A 32 -7.14 7.57 -7.31
C ALA A 32 -8.14 6.56 -7.92
N SER A 33 -8.60 6.78 -9.15
CA SER A 33 -9.48 5.86 -9.86
C SER A 33 -8.73 4.71 -10.55
N SER A 34 -7.50 4.95 -11.04
CA SER A 34 -6.66 3.96 -11.73
C SER A 34 -5.74 3.19 -10.78
N CYS A 35 -5.44 3.76 -9.62
CA CYS A 35 -4.71 3.11 -8.57
C CYS A 35 -5.55 3.23 -7.28
N ARG A 36 -6.12 2.11 -6.86
CA ARG A 36 -7.12 2.01 -5.77
C ARG A 36 -6.57 1.19 -4.61
N LEU A 37 -7.22 1.33 -3.45
CA LEU A 37 -7.01 0.43 -2.32
C LEU A 37 -7.16 -1.03 -2.77
N THR A 38 -6.22 -1.88 -2.38
CA THR A 38 -6.22 -3.31 -2.71
C THR A 38 -6.26 -4.13 -1.44
N SER A 39 -6.56 -5.42 -1.57
CA SER A 39 -6.47 -6.35 -0.43
C SER A 39 -5.08 -6.38 0.20
N TYR A 40 -4.03 -6.02 -0.55
CA TYR A 40 -2.68 -5.93 -0.01
C TYR A 40 -2.46 -4.69 0.84
N SER A 41 -2.85 -3.50 0.36
CA SER A 41 -2.71 -2.26 1.15
C SER A 41 -3.55 -2.33 2.42
N LYS A 42 -4.75 -2.92 2.38
CA LYS A 42 -5.57 -3.14 3.57
C LYS A 42 -4.87 -3.95 4.67
N ILE A 43 -4.04 -4.93 4.32
CA ILE A 43 -3.29 -5.70 5.33
C ILE A 43 -2.27 -4.82 6.06
N PHE A 44 -1.65 -3.88 5.35
CA PHE A 44 -0.68 -2.97 5.95
C PHE A 44 -1.39 -1.89 6.77
N ASP A 45 -2.53 -1.39 6.30
CA ASP A 45 -3.40 -0.45 7.02
C ASP A 45 -3.95 -1.05 8.34
N ASP A 46 -4.41 -2.31 8.31
CA ASP A 46 -4.89 -3.02 9.50
C ASP A 46 -3.77 -3.28 10.54
N LEU A 47 -2.50 -3.30 10.11
CA LEU A 47 -1.34 -3.52 10.99
C LEU A 47 -0.78 -2.20 11.55
N CYS A 48 -0.78 -1.17 10.72
CA CYS A 48 -0.16 0.13 10.98
C CYS A 48 -1.04 1.22 10.37
N SER A 49 -2.20 1.48 10.98
CA SER A 49 -3.17 2.48 10.49
C SER A 49 -2.66 3.93 10.60
N ASP A 50 -1.52 4.12 11.26
CA ASP A 50 -0.77 5.36 11.39
C ASP A 50 0.31 5.53 10.31
N ALA A 51 0.49 4.54 9.43
CA ALA A 51 1.45 4.56 8.34
C ALA A 51 0.74 4.55 6.98
N TYR A 52 1.32 5.24 6.01
CA TYR A 52 0.86 5.17 4.63
C TYR A 52 0.96 3.74 4.10
N SER A 53 -0.19 3.10 3.91
CA SER A 53 -0.34 1.76 3.34
C SER A 53 -0.33 1.79 1.81
N TYR A 54 -0.63 2.95 1.22
CA TYR A 54 -0.79 3.13 -0.22
C TYR A 54 -0.59 4.61 -0.65
N PRO A 55 -0.10 4.89 -1.89
CA PRO A 55 0.31 6.25 -2.30
C PRO A 55 -0.78 7.33 -2.27
N PHE A 56 -2.06 6.96 -2.33
CA PHE A 56 -3.19 7.91 -2.22
C PHE A 56 -3.92 7.82 -0.87
N ASP A 57 -3.30 7.26 0.17
CA ASP A 57 -3.88 7.30 1.54
C ASP A 57 -4.04 8.73 2.06
N ASP A 58 -3.34 9.71 1.48
CA ASP A 58 -3.35 11.14 1.84
C ASP A 58 -4.65 11.90 1.50
N ALA A 59 -5.76 11.20 1.23
CA ALA A 59 -7.05 11.86 1.11
C ALA A 59 -7.73 12.13 2.47
N THR A 60 -7.24 11.56 3.59
CA THR A 60 -8.02 11.56 4.84
C THR A 60 -7.34 12.07 6.10
N GLU A 61 -6.01 12.03 6.27
CA GLU A 61 -5.42 12.37 7.59
C GLU A 61 -4.07 13.06 7.42
N LEU A 62 -4.09 14.35 7.04
CA LEU A 62 -3.03 15.26 7.42
C LEU A 62 -2.92 15.20 8.95
N ILE A 63 -1.83 14.60 9.43
CA ILE A 63 -1.52 14.42 10.85
C ILE A 63 -1.81 15.73 11.59
N HIS A 64 -2.89 15.74 12.37
CA HIS A 64 -3.25 16.86 13.23
C HIS A 64 -2.22 16.91 14.36
N LEU A 65 -1.15 17.67 14.17
CA LEU A 65 -0.29 18.10 15.27
C LEU A 65 -1.00 19.27 15.97
N PRO A 66 -1.17 19.23 17.32
CA PRO A 66 -1.77 20.33 18.07
C PRO A 66 -0.89 21.59 18.07
#